data_AF-A0A8S9H674-F1
#
_entry.id   AF-A0A8S9H674-F1
#
_cell.length_a   1.000
_cell.length_b   1.000
_cell.length_c   1.000
_cell.angle_alpha   90.00
_cell.angle_beta   90.00
_cell.angle_gamma   90.00
#
_symmetry.space_group_name_H-M   'P 1'
#
loop_
_entity.id
_entity.type
_entity.pdbx_description
1 polymer ?
#
loop_
_entity_poly.entity_id
_entity_poly.type
_entity_poly.pdbx_seq_one_letter_code
_entity_poly.pdbx_strand_id
1 'polypeptide(L)'
;MNGGEEFSNDGSKLGEKKRRLNMEQLKTLEKNFERGNKLESDRKLELARTLGLQSRQIAIWFQNRRARSKTKQLERDYNELKLRSRVSNMRTTLFKFKIKSLRLR
;
A
#
# COMPACT_ATOMS: atom_id res chain seq x y z
N MET A 1 26.90 13.63 -13.39
CA MET A 1 26.21 14.91 -13.09
C MET A 1 25.09 14.61 -12.11
N ASN A 2 25.36 14.82 -10.81
CA ASN A 2 24.41 14.57 -9.73
C ASN A 2 24.13 15.94 -9.10
N GLY A 3 23.05 16.59 -9.55
CA GLY A 3 22.78 17.98 -9.27
C GLY A 3 21.46 18.16 -8.54
N GLY A 4 21.55 18.62 -7.30
CA GLY A 4 20.56 19.49 -6.66
C GLY A 4 19.22 18.86 -6.31
N GLU A 5 19.14 18.18 -5.17
CA GLU A 5 17.88 18.07 -4.42
C GLU A 5 17.54 19.45 -3.82
N GLU A 6 16.98 20.33 -4.65
CA GLU A 6 16.48 21.63 -4.22
C GLU A 6 15.15 21.43 -3.49
N PHE A 7 15.22 21.42 -2.16
CA PHE A 7 14.06 21.59 -1.30
C PHE A 7 13.50 23.01 -1.52
N SER A 8 12.58 23.18 -2.48
CA SER A 8 11.78 24.40 -2.53
C SER A 8 10.82 24.43 -1.34
N ASN A 9 11.32 25.03 -0.26
CA ASN A 9 10.58 25.53 0.88
C ASN A 9 9.95 26.87 0.47
N ASP A 10 8.74 26.85 -0.09
CA ASP A 10 7.89 28.03 -0.12
C ASP A 10 6.96 28.02 1.10
N GLY A 11 7.41 28.75 2.12
CA GLY A 11 6.64 29.11 3.29
C GLY A 11 5.71 30.26 2.98
N SER A 12 4.52 29.99 2.43
CA SER A 12 3.38 30.90 2.54
C SER A 12 2.03 30.17 2.39
N LYS A 13 1.04 30.63 3.17
CA LYS A 13 -0.36 30.15 3.31
C LYS A 13 -0.59 28.87 4.12
N LEU A 14 -0.61 29.07 5.44
CA LEU A 14 -1.09 28.19 6.50
C LEU A 14 -2.62 27.86 6.45
N GLY A 15 -3.34 28.14 5.35
CA GLY A 15 -4.80 28.06 5.30
C GLY A 15 -5.45 27.06 4.32
N GLU A 16 -4.72 26.57 3.29
CA GLU A 16 -5.38 25.88 2.16
C GLU A 16 -5.26 24.33 2.19
N LYS A 17 -4.51 23.77 3.15
CA LYS A 17 -3.88 22.43 3.02
C LYS A 17 -4.63 21.24 3.65
N LYS A 18 -5.94 21.33 3.89
CA LYS A 18 -6.77 20.18 4.35
C LYS A 18 -7.97 19.87 3.46
N ARG A 19 -7.99 20.28 2.19
CA ARG A 19 -9.06 19.83 1.28
C ARG A 19 -8.88 18.33 1.01
N ARG A 20 -9.91 17.54 1.28
CA ARG A 20 -10.01 16.14 0.83
C ARG A 20 -9.91 16.15 -0.69
N LEU A 21 -9.14 15.22 -1.24
CA LEU A 21 -9.07 15.02 -2.69
C LEU A 21 -10.46 14.63 -3.20
N ASN A 22 -10.90 15.24 -4.29
CA ASN A 22 -12.15 14.87 -4.94
C ASN A 22 -12.01 13.50 -5.63
N MET A 23 -13.13 12.82 -5.90
CA MET A 23 -13.18 11.51 -6.56
C MET A 23 -12.44 11.50 -7.89
N GLU A 24 -12.54 12.56 -8.69
CA GLU A 24 -11.85 12.65 -9.98
C GLU A 24 -10.32 12.75 -9.81
N GLN A 25 -9.87 13.53 -8.82
CA GLN A 25 -8.44 13.62 -8.48
C GLN A 25 -7.90 12.27 -7.99
N LEU A 26 -8.66 11.58 -7.15
CA LEU A 26 -8.32 10.23 -6.68
C LEU A 26 -8.23 9.23 -7.84
N LYS A 27 -9.19 9.27 -8.77
CA LYS A 27 -9.20 8.38 -9.94
C LYS A 27 -7.97 8.58 -10.82
N THR A 28 -7.58 9.83 -11.05
CA THR A 28 -6.39 10.15 -11.84
C THR A 28 -5.10 9.73 -11.13
N LEU A 29 -5.03 9.89 -9.81
CA LEU A 29 -3.90 9.43 -9.01
C LEU A 29 -3.78 7.91 -9.01
N GLU A 30 -4.90 7.19 -8.88
CA GLU A 30 -4.93 5.72 -8.93
C GLU A 30 -4.47 5.20 -10.30
N LYS A 31 -5.02 5.74 -11.39
CA LYS A 31 -4.62 5.37 -12.76
C LYS A 31 -3.13 5.61 -13.02
N ASN A 32 -2.56 6.68 -12.44
CA ASN A 32 -1.12 6.95 -12.55
C ASN A 32 -0.28 6.00 -11.70
N PHE A 33 -0.76 5.68 -10.49
CA PHE A 33 -0.11 4.72 -9.59
C PHE A 33 -0.02 3.33 -10.21
N GLU A 34 -1.08 2.87 -10.88
CA GLU A 34 -1.11 1.58 -11.61
C GLU A 34 -0.08 1.52 -12.74
N ARG A 35 0.15 2.65 -13.43
CA ARG A 35 1.16 2.76 -14.50
C ARG A 35 2.60 2.82 -13.97
N GLY A 36 2.80 3.19 -12.72
CA GLY A 36 4.13 3.35 -12.14
C GLY A 36 4.06 3.67 -10.65
N ASN A 37 4.51 2.72 -9.83
CA ASN A 37 4.52 2.84 -8.37
C ASN A 37 5.60 3.83 -7.85
N LYS A 38 6.62 4.09 -8.67
CA LYS A 38 7.63 5.13 -8.41
C LYS A 38 7.17 6.46 -8.98
N LEU A 39 7.07 7.45 -8.11
CA LEU A 39 6.69 8.81 -8.47
C LEU A 39 7.97 9.59 -8.81
N GLU A 40 8.32 9.61 -10.09
CA GLU A 40 9.44 10.41 -10.60
C GLU A 40 9.17 11.92 -10.44
N SER A 41 10.22 12.72 -10.26
CA SER A 41 10.11 14.16 -10.00
C SER A 41 9.35 14.91 -11.10
N ASP A 42 9.57 14.56 -12.36
CA ASP A 42 8.90 15.17 -13.52
C ASP A 42 7.39 14.85 -13.53
N ARG A 43 7.05 13.56 -13.36
CA ARG A 43 5.65 13.09 -13.27
C ARG A 43 4.91 13.68 -12.08
N LYS A 44 5.60 13.91 -10.96
CA LYS A 44 5.04 14.59 -9.78
C LYS A 44 4.62 16.02 -10.11
N LEU A 45 5.47 16.77 -10.82
CA LEU A 45 5.19 18.15 -11.21
C LEU A 45 4.05 18.20 -12.25
N GLU A 46 4.04 17.29 -13.21
CA GLU A 46 2.92 17.15 -14.15
C GLU A 46 1.60 16.90 -13.42
N LEU A 47 1.54 15.91 -12.53
CA LEU A 47 0.34 15.61 -11.75
C LEU A 47 -0.12 16.77 -10.85
N ALA A 48 0.83 17.48 -10.23
CA ALA A 48 0.53 18.66 -9.42
C ALA A 48 -0.16 19.74 -10.26
N ARG A 49 0.37 20.03 -11.46
CA ARG A 49 -0.23 21.00 -12.40
C ARG A 49 -1.59 20.54 -12.91
N THR A 50 -1.71 19.30 -13.40
CA THR A 50 -2.96 18.79 -13.97
C THR A 50 -4.08 18.71 -12.95
N LEU A 51 -3.78 18.35 -11.69
CA LEU A 51 -4.79 18.18 -10.65
C LEU A 51 -5.05 19.45 -9.83
N GLY A 52 -4.27 20.53 -10.06
CA GLY A 52 -4.31 21.74 -9.24
C GLY A 52 -3.93 21.47 -7.78
N LEU A 53 -3.01 20.54 -7.54
CA LEU A 53 -2.60 20.09 -6.21
C LEU A 53 -1.14 20.45 -5.94
N GLN A 54 -0.78 20.57 -4.67
CA GLN A 54 0.62 20.76 -4.31
C GLN A 54 1.41 19.46 -4.51
N SER A 55 2.65 19.55 -5.00
CA SER A 55 3.57 18.42 -5.14
C SER A 55 3.70 17.59 -3.86
N ARG A 56 3.63 18.24 -2.69
CA ARG A 56 3.61 17.57 -1.38
C ARG A 56 2.36 16.69 -1.18
N GLN A 57 1.18 17.13 -1.60
CA GLN A 57 -0.05 16.33 -1.49
C GLN A 57 0.03 15.08 -2.37
N ILE A 58 0.58 15.21 -3.59
CA ILE A 58 0.83 14.05 -4.47
C ILE A 58 1.79 13.07 -3.78
N ALA A 59 2.90 13.56 -3.23
CA ALA A 59 3.89 12.73 -2.54
C ALA A 59 3.27 11.97 -1.34
N ILE A 60 2.53 12.67 -0.48
CA ILE A 60 1.83 12.07 0.68
C ILE A 60 0.81 11.03 0.22
N TRP A 61 0.04 11.32 -0.83
CA TRP A 61 -0.93 10.38 -1.36
C TRP A 61 -0.26 9.10 -1.84
N PHE A 62 0.83 9.21 -2.62
CA PHE A 62 1.60 8.05 -3.10
C PHE A 62 2.22 7.25 -1.95
N GLN A 63 2.73 7.91 -0.91
CA GLN A 63 3.24 7.25 0.30
C GLN A 63 2.13 6.46 1.01
N ASN A 64 0.98 7.10 1.26
CA ASN A 64 -0.18 6.45 1.89
C ASN A 64 -0.73 5.30 1.05
N ARG A 65 -0.76 5.45 -0.27
CA ARG A 65 -1.23 4.42 -1.20
C ARG A 65 -0.33 3.18 -1.15
N ARG A 66 1.00 3.36 -1.10
CA ARG A 66 1.97 2.27 -0.92
C ARG A 66 1.84 1.59 0.44
N ALA A 67 1.69 2.38 1.51
CA ALA A 67 1.49 1.84 2.86
C ALA A 67 0.25 0.93 2.90
N ARG A 68 -0.88 1.38 2.35
CA ARG A 68 -2.11 0.58 2.27
C ARG A 68 -1.94 -0.71 1.46
N SER A 69 -1.26 -0.66 0.31
CA SER A 69 -0.94 -1.87 -0.46
C SER A 69 -0.13 -2.87 0.35
N LYS A 70 0.89 -2.39 1.08
CA LYS A 70 1.76 -3.24 1.91
C LYS A 70 0.96 -3.89 3.04
N THR A 71 0.13 -3.13 3.75
CA THR A 71 -0.72 -3.67 4.83
C THR A 71 -1.66 -4.75 4.29
N LYS A 72 -2.34 -4.49 3.17
CA LYS A 72 -3.26 -5.46 2.57
C LYS A 72 -2.56 -6.75 2.15
N GLN A 73 -1.31 -6.65 1.68
CA GLN A 73 -0.51 -7.83 1.35
C GLN A 73 -0.15 -8.62 2.62
N LEU A 74 0.36 -7.95 3.66
CA LEU A 74 0.71 -8.60 4.93
C LEU A 74 -0.48 -9.29 5.59
N GLU A 75 -1.67 -8.69 5.54
CA GLU A 75 -2.90 -9.31 6.05
C GLU A 75 -3.26 -10.59 5.28
N ARG A 76 -3.09 -10.60 3.96
CA ARG A 76 -3.30 -11.80 3.14
C ARG A 76 -2.30 -12.89 3.48
N ASP A 77 -1.02 -12.54 3.51
CA ASP A 77 0.08 -13.46 3.82
C ASP A 77 -0.10 -14.09 5.21
N TYR A 78 -0.50 -13.29 6.20
CA TYR A 78 -0.82 -13.76 7.55
C TYR A 78 -1.99 -14.74 7.56
N ASN A 79 -3.07 -14.44 6.86
CA ASN A 79 -4.25 -15.31 6.80
C ASN A 79 -3.95 -16.64 6.10
N GLU A 80 -3.16 -16.61 5.02
CA GLU A 80 -2.71 -17.81 4.31
C GLU A 80 -1.85 -18.70 5.23
N LEU A 81 -0.87 -18.09 5.92
CA LEU A 81 -0.02 -18.82 6.86
C LEU A 81 -0.83 -19.43 8.01
N LYS A 82 -1.81 -18.69 8.54
CA LYS A 82 -2.71 -19.14 9.60
C LYS A 82 -3.57 -20.32 9.14
N LEU A 83 -4.11 -20.28 7.93
CA LEU A 83 -4.90 -21.38 7.36
C LEU A 83 -4.04 -22.63 7.17
N ARG A 84 -2.83 -22.47 6.60
CA ARG A 84 -1.88 -23.57 6.40
C ARG A 84 -1.49 -24.23 7.71
N SER A 85 -1.23 -23.44 8.75
CA SER A 85 -0.94 -23.94 10.11
C SER A 85 -2.12 -24.73 10.69
N ARG A 86 -3.35 -24.21 10.58
CA ARG A 86 -4.57 -24.92 11.00
C ARG A 86 -4.74 -26.27 10.32
N VAL A 87 -4.59 -26.31 8.99
CA VAL A 87 -4.71 -27.57 8.22
C VAL A 87 -3.64 -28.57 8.65
N SER A 88 -2.39 -28.13 8.84
CA SER A 88 -1.30 -28.98 9.33
C SER A 88 -1.61 -29.59 10.71
N ASN A 89 -2.11 -28.78 11.63
CA ASN A 89 -2.50 -29.23 12.96
C ASN A 89 -3.65 -30.25 12.90
N MET A 90 -4.66 -30.03 12.05
CA MET A 90 -5.76 -31.00 11.86
C MET A 90 -5.27 -32.33 11.29
N ARG A 91 -4.36 -32.31 10.31
CA ARG A 91 -3.76 -33.53 9.74
C ARG A 91 -3.00 -34.31 10.79
N THR A 92 -2.23 -33.61 11.63
CA THR A 92 -1.50 -34.22 12.76
C THR A 92 -2.46 -34.86 13.78
N THR A 93 -3.51 -34.15 14.16
CA THR A 93 -4.53 -34.67 15.09
C THR A 93 -5.25 -35.88 14.51
N LEU A 94 -5.68 -35.82 13.24
CA LEU A 94 -6.33 -36.94 12.56
C LEU A 94 -5.41 -38.16 12.47
N PHE A 95 -4.12 -37.96 12.17
CA PHE A 95 -3.14 -39.03 12.16
C PHE A 95 -3.01 -39.69 13.55
N LYS A 96 -2.91 -38.89 14.63
CA LYS A 96 -2.89 -39.41 16.01
C LYS A 96 -4.16 -40.21 16.34
N PHE A 97 -5.33 -39.71 15.97
CA PHE A 97 -6.60 -40.43 16.15
C PHE A 97 -6.62 -41.75 15.38
N LYS A 98 -6.14 -41.76 14.12
CA LYS A 98 -6.06 -42.97 13.29
C LYS A 98 -5.09 -44.00 13.86
N ILE A 99 -3.95 -43.57 14.40
CA ILE A 99 -3.03 -44.47 15.10
C ILE A 99 -3.66 -45.04 16.37
N LYS A 100 -4.35 -44.21 17.17
CA LYS A 100 -5.04 -44.68 18.39
C LYS A 100 -6.13 -45.72 18.07
N SER A 101 -6.92 -45.50 17.02
CA SER A 101 -7.98 -46.44 16.62
C SER A 101 -7.47 -47.74 15.99
N LEU A 102 -6.25 -47.74 15.45
CA LEU A 102 -5.58 -48.96 14.98
C LEU A 102 -5.00 -49.78 16.15
N ARG A 103 -4.58 -49.14 17.24
CA ARG A 103 -4.06 -49.83 18.45
C ARG A 103 -5.12 -50.40 19.38
N LEU A 104 -6.39 -50.01 19.20
CA LEU A 104 -7.54 -50.45 20.00
C LEU A 104 -8.30 -51.63 19.37
N ARG A 105 -7.77 -52.18 18.27
CA ARG A 105 -8.23 -53.42 17.62
C ARG A 105 -7.18 -54.50 17.84
#